data_AF-A0A5A8CPE0-F1
#
_entry.id   AF-A0A5A8CPE0-F1
#
_cell.length_a   1.000
_cell.length_b   1.000
_cell.length_c   1.000
_cell.angle_alpha   90.00
_cell.angle_beta   90.00
_cell.angle_gamma   90.00
#
_symmetry.space_group_name_H-M   'P 1'
#
loop_
_entity.id
_entity.type
_entity.pdbx_description
1 polymer ?
#
loop_
_entity_poly.entity_id
_entity_poly.type
_entity_poly.pdbx_seq_one_letter_code
_entity_poly.pdbx_strand_id
1 'polypeptide(L)'
;MAASGSASANDAHWANPDNWNGSLYFCKADTRVLVPKQPSMVSYGWTLNLGNPTTETCLIVGIVAVPVVILAAERGLFGKAFNAAAKWLRR
;
A
#
# COMPACT_ATOMS: atom_id res chain seq x y z
N MET A 1 1.46 -21.99 29.32
CA MET A 1 1.06 -22.49 27.98
C MET A 1 1.80 -21.68 26.93
N ALA A 2 2.95 -22.18 26.46
CA ALA A 2 3.64 -21.58 25.32
C ALA A 2 2.99 -22.14 24.05
N ALA A 3 2.38 -21.28 23.23
CA ALA A 3 1.88 -21.68 21.93
C ALA A 3 3.08 -21.96 21.02
N SER A 4 3.38 -23.24 20.78
CA SER A 4 4.30 -23.67 19.73
C SER A 4 3.63 -23.43 18.38
N GLY A 5 3.65 -22.19 17.91
CA GLY A 5 3.15 -21.83 16.59
C GLY A 5 4.17 -22.29 15.54
N SER A 6 3.81 -23.26 14.70
CA SER A 6 4.51 -23.49 13.45
C SER A 6 4.58 -22.17 12.68
N ALA A 7 5.78 -21.73 12.26
CA ALA A 7 5.94 -20.56 11.41
C ALA A 7 4.94 -20.63 10.25
N SER A 8 4.18 -19.56 10.02
CA SER A 8 3.18 -19.55 8.95
C SER A 8 3.87 -19.64 7.59
N ALA A 9 3.15 -20.07 6.54
CA ALA A 9 3.70 -20.04 5.18
C ALA A 9 4.23 -18.65 4.80
N ASN A 10 3.56 -17.59 5.28
CA ASN A 10 4.02 -16.22 5.11
C ASN A 10 5.36 -15.95 5.83
N ASP A 11 5.57 -16.51 7.02
CA ASP A 11 6.85 -16.36 7.73
C ASP A 11 7.98 -17.10 7.03
N ALA A 12 7.69 -18.25 6.40
CA ALA A 12 8.64 -18.94 5.53
C ALA A 12 8.99 -18.11 4.28
N HIS A 13 8.00 -17.48 3.64
CA HIS A 13 8.25 -16.57 2.51
C HIS A 13 9.05 -15.33 2.92
N TRP A 14 8.77 -14.77 4.09
CA TRP A 14 9.48 -13.61 4.63
C TRP A 14 10.92 -13.92 5.03
N ALA A 15 11.18 -15.13 5.52
CA ALA A 15 12.52 -15.59 5.87
C ALA A 15 13.38 -15.93 4.64
N ASN A 16 12.77 -16.18 3.47
CA ASN A 16 13.51 -16.51 2.25
C ASN A 16 14.24 -15.26 1.69
N PRO A 17 15.58 -15.24 1.65
CA PRO A 17 16.35 -14.11 1.16
C PRO A 17 16.10 -13.79 -0.33
N ASP A 18 15.68 -14.76 -1.14
CA ASP A 18 15.41 -14.55 -2.57
C ASP A 18 14.20 -13.63 -2.83
N ASN A 19 13.32 -13.48 -1.84
CA ASN A 19 12.18 -12.56 -1.90
C ASN A 19 12.58 -11.12 -1.53
N TRP A 20 13.85 -10.86 -1.18
CA TRP A 20 14.35 -9.55 -0.78
C TRP A 20 15.35 -8.99 -1.79
N ASN A 21 15.20 -7.70 -2.09
CA ASN A 21 16.18 -6.91 -2.83
C ASN A 21 16.51 -5.66 -2.01
N GLY A 22 17.58 -5.73 -1.22
CA GLY A 22 17.84 -4.73 -0.18
C GLY A 22 16.66 -4.65 0.80
N SER A 23 16.09 -3.47 1.04
CA SER A 23 14.90 -3.30 1.89
C SER A 23 13.55 -3.51 1.21
N LEU A 24 13.54 -3.85 -0.08
CA LEU A 24 12.32 -4.13 -0.84
C LEU A 24 11.97 -5.60 -0.75
N TYR A 25 10.70 -5.89 -0.50
CA TYR A 25 10.18 -7.25 -0.41
C TYR A 25 9.22 -7.52 -1.56
N PHE A 26 9.38 -8.68 -2.22
CA PHE A 26 8.54 -9.12 -3.30
C PHE A 26 8.20 -10.60 -3.14
N CYS A 27 6.95 -10.90 -2.80
CA CYS A 27 6.45 -12.27 -2.81
C CYS A 27 4.97 -12.32 -3.17
N LYS A 28 4.63 -12.96 -4.28
CA LYS A 28 3.22 -13.13 -4.71
C LYS A 28 2.43 -14.10 -3.83
N ALA A 29 3.12 -15.05 -3.20
CA ALA A 29 2.50 -16.05 -2.34
C ALA A 29 2.25 -15.52 -0.91
N ASP A 30 2.96 -14.48 -0.48
CA ASP A 30 2.73 -13.83 0.80
C ASP A 30 1.49 -12.91 0.71
N THR A 31 0.48 -13.24 1.49
CA THR A 31 -0.82 -12.53 1.47
C THR A 31 -0.79 -11.18 2.16
N ARG A 32 0.29 -10.85 2.89
CA ARG A 32 0.43 -9.57 3.61
C ARG A 32 0.77 -8.43 2.64
N VAL A 33 0.17 -7.26 2.91
CA VAL A 33 0.48 -6.00 2.23
C VAL A 33 1.69 -5.30 2.87
N LEU A 34 1.72 -5.29 4.21
CA LEU A 34 2.80 -4.71 5.02
C LEU A 34 3.53 -5.84 5.74
N VAL A 35 4.85 -5.85 5.65
CA VAL A 35 5.72 -6.81 6.33
C VAL A 35 6.80 -6.07 7.13
N PRO A 36 7.24 -6.60 8.28
CA PRO A 36 8.37 -6.03 8.98
C PRO A 36 9.64 -6.19 8.13
N LYS A 37 10.58 -5.24 8.21
CA LYS A 37 11.91 -5.41 7.62
C LYS A 37 12.69 -6.49 8.37
N GLN A 38 13.59 -7.18 7.68
CA GLN A 38 14.42 -8.21 8.31
C GLN A 38 15.35 -7.60 9.36
N PRO A 39 15.60 -8.28 10.51
CA PRO A 39 16.53 -7.81 11.53
C PRO A 39 17.98 -7.65 11.05
N SER A 40 18.36 -8.33 9.96
CA SER A 40 19.67 -8.19 9.29
C SER A 40 19.82 -6.87 8.53
N MET A 41 18.72 -6.15 8.29
CA MET A 41 18.74 -4.84 7.66
C MET A 41 18.98 -3.76 8.71
N VAL A 42 19.85 -2.80 8.39
CA VAL A 42 20.28 -1.70 9.29
C VAL A 42 19.11 -0.87 9.83
N SER A 43 17.93 -0.94 9.20
CA SER A 43 16.72 -0.26 9.66
C SER A 43 15.68 -1.23 10.21
N TYR A 44 15.27 -1.03 11.47
CA TYR A 44 13.98 -1.53 11.96
C TYR A 44 12.85 -0.75 11.26
N GLY A 45 11.76 -1.44 10.91
CA GLY A 45 10.61 -0.79 10.29
C GLY A 45 9.70 -1.75 9.54
N TRP A 46 8.78 -1.18 8.76
CA TRP A 46 7.86 -1.91 7.88
C TRP A 46 8.16 -1.58 6.42
N THR A 47 7.86 -2.52 5.54
CA THR A 47 7.95 -2.36 4.09
C THR A 47 6.69 -2.95 3.44
N LEU A 48 6.41 -2.53 2.21
CA LEU A 48 5.31 -3.08 1.43
C LEU A 48 5.78 -4.34 0.70
N ASN A 49 4.90 -5.34 0.63
CA ASN A 49 5.07 -6.46 -0.28
C ASN A 49 4.64 -6.03 -1.69
N LEU A 50 5.62 -5.77 -2.55
CA LEU A 50 5.38 -5.34 -3.94
C LEU A 50 4.87 -6.47 -4.85
N GLY A 51 4.88 -7.71 -4.37
CA GLY A 51 4.27 -8.85 -5.08
C GLY A 51 2.78 -9.03 -4.79
N ASN A 52 2.22 -8.25 -3.85
CA ASN A 52 0.82 -8.38 -3.46
C ASN A 52 -0.09 -7.54 -4.39
N PRO A 53 -1.17 -8.11 -4.98
CA PRO A 53 -2.06 -7.39 -5.89
C PRO A 53 -2.71 -6.14 -5.29
N THR A 54 -2.98 -6.16 -3.98
CA THR A 54 -3.53 -5.01 -3.26
C THR A 54 -2.49 -3.88 -3.17
N THR A 55 -1.24 -4.21 -2.84
CA THR A 55 -0.14 -3.24 -2.83
C THR A 55 0.02 -2.60 -4.21
N GLU A 56 0.07 -3.41 -5.26
CA GLU A 56 0.20 -2.96 -6.64
C GLU A 56 -0.93 -2.01 -7.04
N THR A 57 -2.18 -2.41 -6.78
CA THR A 57 -3.37 -1.60 -7.08
C THR A 57 -3.33 -0.27 -6.32
N CYS A 58 -3.03 -0.29 -5.02
CA CYS A 58 -2.94 0.92 -4.20
C CYS A 58 -1.84 1.86 -4.68
N LEU A 59 -0.68 1.34 -5.12
CA LEU A 59 0.41 2.16 -5.65
C LEU A 59 0.02 2.81 -6.98
N ILE A 60 -0.53 2.05 -7.92
CA ILE A 60 -0.98 2.58 -9.22
C ILE A 60 -2.06 3.65 -9.02
N VAL A 61 -3.08 3.35 -8.21
CA VAL A 61 -4.14 4.32 -7.90
C VAL A 61 -3.56 5.53 -7.19
N GLY A 62 -2.67 5.36 -6.21
CA GLY A 62 -2.03 6.46 -5.51
C GLY A 62 -1.24 7.39 -6.43
N ILE A 63 -0.43 6.82 -7.33
CA ILE A 63 0.40 7.57 -8.29
C ILE A 63 -0.46 8.41 -9.23
N VAL A 64 -1.65 7.95 -9.62
CA VAL A 64 -2.55 8.67 -10.53
C VAL A 64 -3.51 9.60 -9.78
N ALA A 65 -4.16 9.10 -8.73
CA ALA A 65 -5.21 9.81 -8.01
C ALA A 65 -4.65 11.01 -7.24
N VAL A 66 -3.48 10.88 -6.61
CA VAL A 66 -2.91 11.98 -5.80
C VAL A 66 -2.64 13.23 -6.65
N PRO A 67 -1.93 13.16 -7.80
CA PRO A 67 -1.77 14.32 -8.68
C PRO A 67 -3.09 14.89 -9.19
N VAL A 68 -4.05 14.02 -9.57
CA VAL A 68 -5.36 14.47 -10.06
C VAL A 68 -6.11 15.25 -8.98
N VAL A 69 -6.11 14.77 -7.73
CA VAL A 69 -6.74 15.46 -6.61
C VAL A 69 -6.07 16.80 -6.34
N ILE A 70 -4.72 16.86 -6.34
CA ILE A 70 -3.98 18.11 -6.14
C ILE A 70 -4.35 19.14 -7.22
N LEU A 71 -4.30 18.76 -8.50
CA LEU A 71 -4.65 19.64 -9.61
C LEU A 71 -6.11 20.09 -9.57
N ALA A 72 -7.03 19.20 -9.20
CA ALA A 72 -8.44 19.55 -9.05
C ALA A 72 -8.66 20.54 -7.89
N ALA A 73 -7.90 20.41 -6.80
CA ALA A 73 -7.94 21.33 -5.68
C ALA A 73 -7.43 22.72 -6.07
N GLU A 74 -6.28 22.81 -6.73
CA GLU A 74 -5.70 24.08 -7.21
C GLU A 74 -6.65 24.82 -8.17
N ARG A 75 -7.36 24.09 -9.03
CA ARG A 75 -8.30 24.68 -10.00
C ARG A 75 -9.67 25.03 -9.42
N GLY A 76 -9.85 24.81 -8.11
CA GLY A 76 -11.13 25.01 -7.40
C GLY A 76 -12.25 24.15 -7.96
N LEU A 77 -11.92 23.01 -8.58
CA LEU A 77 -12.89 22.16 -9.28
C LEU A 77 -13.92 21.57 -8.32
N PHE A 78 -13.48 21.20 -7.11
CA PHE A 78 -14.36 20.69 -6.05
C PHE A 78 -15.42 21.71 -5.62
N GLY A 79 -15.03 22.98 -5.42
CA GLY A 79 -15.96 24.05 -5.06
C GLY A 79 -16.96 24.36 -6.19
N LYS A 80 -16.48 24.36 -7.44
CA LYS A 80 -17.35 24.55 -8.62
C LYS A 80 -18.37 23.41 -8.75
N ALA A 81 -17.93 22.16 -8.59
CA ALA A 81 -18.81 20.99 -8.63
C ALA A 81 -19.86 21.03 -7.52
N PHE A 82 -19.45 21.35 -6.28
CA PHE A 82 -20.37 21.50 -5.14
C PHE A 82 -21.43 22.58 -5.40
N ASN A 83 -21.01 23.77 -5.84
CA ASN A 83 -21.94 24.87 -6.11
C ASN A 83 -22.93 24.54 -7.25
N ALA A 84 -22.48 23.83 -8.28
CA ALA A 84 -23.34 23.38 -9.36
C ALA A 84 -24.37 22.35 -8.88
N ALA A 85 -23.95 21.35 -8.09
CA ALA A 85 -24.84 20.37 -7.49
C ALA A 85 -25.87 21.04 -6.56
N ALA A 86 -25.42 21.94 -5.70
CA ALA A 86 -26.30 22.70 -4.80
C ALA A 86 -27.30 23.59 -5.56
N LYS A 87 -26.93 24.09 -6.75
CA LYS A 87 -27.85 24.84 -7.62
C LYS A 87 -28.87 23.91 -8.28
N TRP A 88 -28.47 22.72 -8.71
CA TRP A 88 -29.38 21.73 -9.32
C TRP A 88 -30.42 21.21 -8.33
N LEU A 89 -30.02 20.94 -7.08
CA LEU A 89 -30.94 20.48 -6.01
C LEU A 89 -31.96 21.53 -5.56
N ARG A 90 -31.74 22.81 -5.89
CA ARG A 90 -32.63 23.94 -5.55
C ARG A 90 -33.56 24.35 -6.69
N ARG A 91 -33.56 23.62 -7.80
CA ARG A 91 -34.47 23.79 -8.94
C ARG A 91 -35.60 22.79 -8.84
#